data_AF-A0A9W8MIH5-F1
#
_entry.id   AF-A0A9W8MIH5-F1
#
_cell.length_a   1.000
_cell.length_b   1.000
_cell.length_c   1.000
_cell.angle_alpha   90.00
_cell.angle_beta   90.00
_cell.angle_gamma   90.00
#
_symmetry.space_group_name_H-M   'P 1'
#
loop_
_entity.id
_entity.type
_entity.pdbx_description
1 polymer ?
#
loop_
_entity_poly.entity_id
_entity_poly.type
_entity_poly.pdbx_seq_one_letter_code
_entity_poly.pdbx_strand_id
1 'polypeptide(L)'
;MRIHGHRAARIDPFDLIHREEVTVLNPNRYGLGLSEDGMKELFDVNKTIWTRRVGQGEEEEPWTLEDIIKRLRGVYIGNIGYEFMHSPSKTERLWFSHLL
;
A
#
# COMPACT_ATOMS: atom_id res chain seq x y z
N MET A 1 2.01 -1.21 -4.83
CA MET A 1 2.42 -1.40 -3.41
C MET A 1 2.59 -2.87 -3.03
N ARG A 2 1.55 -3.72 -2.99
CA ARG A 2 1.67 -5.14 -2.53
C ARG A 2 2.74 -6.00 -3.23
N ILE A 3 2.96 -5.80 -4.54
CA ILE A 3 3.92 -6.61 -5.31
C ILE A 3 5.36 -6.13 -5.14
N HIS A 4 5.59 -4.82 -5.08
CA HIS A 4 6.94 -4.23 -5.16
C HIS A 4 7.34 -3.40 -3.93
N GLY A 5 6.48 -3.27 -2.93
CA GLY A 5 6.72 -2.42 -1.76
C GLY A 5 7.93 -2.87 -0.95
N HIS A 6 8.14 -4.20 -0.85
CA HIS A 6 9.29 -4.79 -0.16
C HIS A 6 10.64 -4.26 -0.68
N ARG A 7 10.75 -3.93 -1.98
CA ARG A 7 11.97 -3.38 -2.58
C ARG A 7 12.34 -1.99 -2.02
N ALA A 8 11.37 -1.25 -1.52
CA ALA A 8 11.56 0.06 -0.91
C ALA A 8 11.57 0.01 0.63
N ALA A 9 11.35 -1.16 1.24
CA ALA A 9 11.26 -1.30 2.69
C ALA A 9 12.61 -1.06 3.38
N ARG A 10 12.56 -0.54 4.61
CA ARG A 10 13.73 -0.22 5.45
C ARG A 10 14.12 -1.41 6.30
N ILE A 11 14.50 -2.50 5.64
CA ILE A 11 14.90 -3.75 6.30
C ILE A 11 16.35 -3.73 6.81
N ASP A 12 17.19 -2.86 6.25
CA ASP A 12 18.58 -2.71 6.64
C ASP A 12 18.70 -1.75 7.84
N PRO A 13 19.12 -2.22 9.04
CA PRO A 13 19.27 -1.39 10.22
C PRO A 13 20.45 -0.42 10.13
N PHE A 14 21.45 -0.70 9.29
CA PHE A 14 22.65 0.13 9.15
C PHE A 14 22.59 1.09 7.96
N ASP A 15 21.56 0.99 7.12
CA ASP A 15 21.33 1.84 5.95
C ASP A 15 22.51 1.85 4.95
N LEU A 16 23.21 0.72 4.84
CA LEU A 16 24.36 0.52 3.94
C LEU A 16 23.93 0.12 2.53
N ILE A 17 22.77 -0.53 2.41
CA ILE A 17 22.24 -0.97 1.12
C ILE A 17 21.61 0.22 0.38
N HIS A 18 22.15 0.53 -0.80
CA HIS A 18 21.53 1.50 -1.70
C HIS A 18 20.15 1.01 -2.14
N ARG A 19 19.10 1.79 -1.86
CA ARG A 19 17.73 1.48 -2.26
C ARG A 19 17.45 2.12 -3.62
N GLU A 20 17.28 1.29 -4.63
CA GLU A 20 16.82 1.77 -5.94
C GLU A 20 15.42 2.38 -5.83
N GLU A 21 15.20 3.48 -6.54
CA GLU A 21 13.87 4.05 -6.66
C GLU A 21 12.95 3.10 -7.43
N VAL A 22 11.92 2.60 -6.75
CA VAL A 22 10.92 1.74 -7.36
C VAL A 22 9.88 2.61 -8.07
N THR A 23 10.15 2.96 -9.32
CA THR A 23 9.29 3.83 -10.15
C THR A 23 7.82 3.37 -10.25
N VAL A 24 7.55 2.08 -10.05
CA VAL A 24 6.20 1.48 -10.01
C VAL A 24 5.41 1.88 -8.75
N LEU A 25 6.06 2.47 -7.74
CA LEU A 25 5.42 2.98 -6.53
C LEU A 25 5.06 4.46 -6.62
N ASN A 26 5.44 5.15 -7.71
CA ASN A 26 5.11 6.56 -7.92
C ASN A 26 3.67 6.71 -8.46
N PRO A 27 2.75 7.36 -7.72
CA PRO A 27 1.36 7.58 -8.15
C PRO A 27 1.24 8.36 -9.46
N ASN A 28 2.15 9.31 -9.71
CA ASN A 28 2.13 10.17 -10.89
C ASN A 28 2.27 9.36 -12.19
N ARG A 29 2.96 8.20 -12.12
CA ARG A 29 3.09 7.28 -13.25
C ARG A 29 1.75 6.70 -13.72
N TYR A 30 0.75 6.69 -12.85
CA TYR A 30 -0.60 6.21 -13.12
C TYR A 30 -1.60 7.36 -13.35
N GLY A 31 -1.13 8.59 -13.48
CA GLY A 31 -1.99 9.76 -13.66
C GLY A 31 -2.66 10.27 -12.38
N LEU A 32 -2.21 9.80 -11.21
CA LEU A 32 -2.74 10.23 -9.91
C LEU A 32 -1.88 11.37 -9.33
N GLY A 33 -2.49 12.34 -8.66
CA GLY A 33 -1.75 13.39 -7.95
C GLY A 33 -1.05 14.42 -8.85
N LEU A 34 -1.51 14.59 -10.09
CA LEU A 34 -0.90 15.50 -11.08
C LEU A 34 -1.31 16.98 -10.91
N SER A 35 -2.45 17.24 -10.29
CA SER A 35 -2.99 18.58 -10.02
C SER A 35 -2.52 19.11 -8.66
N GLU A 36 -2.63 20.42 -8.40
CA GLU A 36 -2.29 21.02 -7.10
C GLU A 36 -3.06 20.40 -5.93
N ASP A 37 -4.31 19.99 -6.16
CA ASP A 37 -5.16 19.31 -5.18
C ASP A 37 -5.24 17.79 -5.40
N GLY A 38 -4.42 17.22 -6.28
CA GLY A 38 -4.52 15.81 -6.68
C GLY A 38 -4.32 14.83 -5.53
N MET A 39 -3.63 15.26 -4.46
CA MET A 39 -3.45 14.48 -3.23
C MET A 39 -4.71 14.44 -2.35
N LYS A 40 -5.60 15.43 -2.48
CA LYS A 40 -6.88 15.54 -1.75
C LYS A 40 -8.04 14.88 -2.49
N GLU A 41 -7.82 14.41 -3.72
CA GLU A 41 -8.82 13.67 -4.49
C GLU A 41 -9.29 12.45 -3.69
N LEU A 42 -10.61 12.27 -3.65
CA LEU A 42 -11.26 11.21 -2.89
C LEU A 42 -11.47 9.98 -3.77
N PHE A 43 -11.08 8.81 -3.25
CA PHE A 43 -11.21 7.54 -3.92
C PHE A 43 -12.01 6.56 -3.06
N ASP A 44 -12.82 5.74 -3.75
CA ASP A 44 -13.42 4.57 -3.13
C ASP A 44 -12.33 3.49 -2.95
N VAL A 45 -12.06 3.17 -1.68
CA VAL A 45 -11.05 2.17 -1.28
C VAL A 45 -11.68 0.82 -0.90
N ASN A 46 -13.01 0.71 -0.99
CA ASN A 46 -13.75 -0.46 -0.58
C ASN A 46 -13.23 -1.71 -1.29
N LYS A 47 -13.12 -2.81 -0.53
CA LYS A 47 -12.62 -4.13 -0.98
C LYS A 47 -11.17 -4.13 -1.49
N THR A 48 -10.50 -2.98 -1.51
CA THR A 48 -9.14 -2.81 -2.00
C THR A 48 -8.17 -2.64 -0.84
N ILE A 49 -8.50 -1.76 0.11
CA ILE A 49 -7.71 -1.49 1.31
C ILE A 49 -8.53 -1.94 2.52
N TRP A 50 -8.03 -2.94 3.24
CA TRP A 50 -8.70 -3.49 4.42
C TRP A 50 -8.28 -2.66 5.64
N THR A 51 -9.12 -1.71 6.01
CA THR A 51 -8.82 -0.76 7.10
C THR A 51 -9.41 -1.21 8.44
N ARG A 52 -10.39 -2.13 8.39
CA ARG A 52 -11.21 -2.55 9.53
C ARG A 52 -11.23 -4.08 9.65
N ARG A 53 -11.33 -4.59 10.88
CA ARG A 53 -11.42 -6.04 11.10
C ARG A 53 -12.76 -6.55 10.57
N VAL A 54 -12.76 -7.77 10.02
CA VAL A 54 -13.97 -8.48 9.59
C VAL A 54 -15.01 -8.45 10.73
N GLY A 55 -16.17 -7.83 10.50
CA GLY A 55 -17.28 -7.74 11.47
C GLY A 55 -17.45 -6.40 12.18
N GLN A 56 -16.54 -5.43 12.02
CA GLN A 56 -16.82 -4.03 12.37
C GLN A 56 -17.47 -3.37 11.15
N GLY A 57 -18.64 -2.75 11.32
CA GLY A 57 -19.55 -2.31 10.25
C GLY A 57 -18.90 -1.59 9.07
N GLU A 58 -19.55 -1.66 7.91
CA GLU A 58 -19.12 -1.03 6.65
C GLU A 58 -19.56 0.44 6.64
N GLU A 59 -18.89 1.32 7.40
CA GLU A 59 -19.03 2.75 7.12
C GLU A 59 -18.06 3.10 6.00
N GLU A 60 -18.66 3.36 4.84
CA GLU A 60 -18.03 3.62 3.56
C GLU A 60 -17.56 5.06 3.50
N GLU A 61 -16.36 5.33 4.02
CA GLU A 61 -15.73 6.63 3.86
C GLU A 61 -14.73 6.60 2.69
N PRO A 62 -14.88 7.48 1.68
CA PRO A 62 -13.86 7.64 0.65
C PRO A 62 -12.60 8.23 1.28
N TRP A 63 -11.45 7.81 0.78
CA TRP A 63 -10.16 8.25 1.31
C TRP A 63 -9.47 9.20 0.34
N THR A 64 -8.72 10.15 0.88
CA THR A 64 -7.85 10.97 0.04
C THR A 64 -6.72 10.11 -0.54
N LEU A 65 -6.21 10.48 -1.71
CA LEU A 65 -5.02 9.84 -2.29
C LEU A 65 -3.85 9.86 -1.30
N GLU A 66 -3.69 10.96 -0.56
CA GLU A 66 -2.69 11.09 0.50
C GLU A 66 -2.83 10.01 1.58
N ASP A 67 -4.04 9.82 2.12
CA ASP A 67 -4.31 8.82 3.16
C ASP A 67 -4.05 7.40 2.66
N ILE A 68 -4.44 7.12 1.41
CA ILE A 68 -4.19 5.84 0.74
C ILE A 68 -2.69 5.56 0.65
N ILE A 69 -1.92 6.52 0.14
CA ILE A 69 -0.47 6.38 -0.02
C ILE A 69 0.17 6.20 1.36
N LYS A 70 -0.22 7.03 2.34
CA LYS A 70 0.30 6.97 3.70
C LYS A 70 0.04 5.61 4.34
N ARG A 71 -1.18 5.07 4.25
CA ARG A 71 -1.52 3.73 4.76
C ARG A 71 -0.72 2.64 4.07
N LEU A 72 -0.70 2.61 2.74
CA LEU A 72 0.00 1.56 2.01
C LEU A 72 1.52 1.60 2.24
N ARG A 73 2.11 2.80 2.37
CA ARG A 73 3.53 2.95 2.72
C ARG A 73 3.81 2.46 4.14
N GLY A 74 2.95 2.80 5.11
CA GLY A 74 3.08 2.33 6.49
C GLY A 74 3.04 0.80 6.61
N VAL A 75 2.25 0.13 5.76
CA VAL A 75 2.14 -1.34 5.75
C VAL A 75 3.28 -2.01 4.97
N TYR A 76 3.54 -1.58 3.72
CA TYR A 76 4.40 -2.32 2.80
C TYR A 76 5.82 -1.76 2.65
N ILE A 77 6.09 -0.56 3.17
CA ILE A 77 7.39 0.15 3.11
C ILE A 77 7.84 0.56 4.51
N GLY A 78 7.65 -0.35 5.47
CA GLY A 78 8.12 -0.18 6.85
C GLY A 78 9.46 -0.87 7.08
N ASN A 79 9.67 -1.37 8.30
CA ASN A 79 10.84 -2.17 8.67
C ASN A 79 10.67 -3.66 8.32
N ILE A 80 9.55 -4.03 7.69
CA ILE A 80 9.22 -5.39 7.24
C ILE A 80 8.88 -5.32 5.76
N GLY A 81 9.54 -6.15 4.94
CA GLY A 81 9.25 -6.32 3.52
C GLY A 81 8.36 -7.54 3.29
N TYR A 82 7.07 -7.34 2.98
CA TYR A 82 6.14 -8.44 2.72
C TYR A 82 6.19 -8.90 1.26
N GLU A 83 6.41 -10.20 1.05
CA GLU A 83 6.41 -10.85 -0.26
C GLU A 83 5.45 -12.05 -0.26
N PHE A 84 4.20 -11.83 -0.62
CA PHE A 84 3.17 -12.89 -0.63
C PHE A 84 2.38 -12.95 -1.94
N MET A 85 2.50 -11.93 -2.80
CA MET A 85 1.70 -11.81 -4.02
C MET A 85 2.03 -12.87 -5.08
N HIS A 86 3.20 -13.51 -4.98
CA HIS A 86 3.60 -14.62 -5.85
C HIS A 86 2.94 -15.95 -5.46
N SER A 87 2.28 -16.05 -4.29
CA SER A 87 1.58 -17.27 -3.89
C SER A 87 0.42 -17.57 -4.85
N PRO A 88 0.29 -18.82 -5.33
CA PRO A 88 -0.83 -19.24 -6.17
C PRO A 88 -2.15 -19.29 -5.39
N SER A 89 -2.11 -19.39 -4.05
CA SER A 89 -3.29 -19.49 -3.21
C SER A 89 -3.99 -18.14 -3.07
N LYS A 90 -5.21 -18.03 -3.60
CA LYS A 90 -6.05 -16.84 -3.39
C LYS A 90 -6.37 -16.64 -1.90
N THR A 91 -6.64 -17.72 -1.19
CA THR A 91 -6.95 -17.68 0.25
C THR A 91 -5.79 -17.10 1.05
N GLU A 92 -4.55 -17.50 0.74
CA GLU A 92 -3.36 -16.97 1.42
C GLU A 92 -3.16 -15.49 1.11
N ARG A 93 -3.26 -15.08 -0.17
CA ARG A 93 -3.14 -13.67 -0.55
C ARG A 93 -4.19 -12.78 0.12
N LEU A 94 -5.42 -13.27 0.24
CA LEU A 94 -6.50 -12.58 0.94
C LEU A 94 -6.24 -12.53 2.45
N TRP A 95 -5.78 -13.63 3.04
CA TRP A 95 -5.44 -13.69 4.46
C TRP A 95 -4.40 -12.63 4.82
N PHE A 96 -3.30 -12.53 4.06
CA PHE A 96 -2.30 -11.47 4.26
C PHE A 96 -2.89 -10.06 4.02
N SER A 97 -3.77 -9.91 3.03
CA SER A 97 -4.39 -8.61 2.76
C SER A 97 -5.34 -8.13 3.85
N HIS A 98 -5.96 -9.06 4.61
CA HIS A 98 -6.81 -8.74 5.76
C HIS A 98 -6.02 -8.54 7.06
N LEU A 99 -4.88 -9.23 7.18
CA LEU A 99 -4.02 -9.16 8.36
C LEU A 99 -3.27 -7.81 8.47
N LEU A 100 -2.89 -7.24 7.32
CA LEU A 100 -2.03 -6.06 7.15
C LEU A 100 -2.84 -4.79 6.83
#